data_AF-A0A7S3AD48-F1
#
_entry.id   AF-A0A7S3AD48-F1
#
_cell.length_a   1.000
_cell.length_b   1.000
_cell.length_c   1.000
_cell.angle_alpha   90.00
_cell.angle_beta   90.00
_cell.angle_gamma   90.00
#
_symmetry.space_group_name_H-M   'P 1'
#
loop_
_entity.id
_entity.type
_entity.pdbx_description
1 polymer ?
#
loop_
_entity_poly.entity_id
_entity_poly.type
_entity_poly.pdbx_seq_one_letter_code
_entity_poly.pdbx_strand_id
1 'polypeptide(L)'
;LYKRLAYHGISFDESSVDEEEYCYIPMGGSLPIPHQRVVAVGGAANMVHPATGYQLCRLLASSRDLSKALSTELRRKDFDPDAAAAAAYASLWTHANRLQRDFAVFGGEFLGSQPVEILRG
;
A
#
# COMPACT_ATOMS: atom_id res chain seq x y z
N LEU A 1 -17.46 -11.02 -12.12
CA LEU A 1 -16.41 -11.62 -12.97
C LEU A 1 -16.93 -12.03 -14.35
N TYR A 2 -17.87 -12.98 -14.44
CA TYR A 2 -18.34 -13.56 -15.71
C TYR A 2 -18.85 -12.55 -16.75
N LYS A 3 -19.64 -11.55 -16.33
CA LYS A 3 -20.09 -10.47 -17.23
C LYS A 3 -18.93 -9.70 -17.87
N ARG A 4 -17.83 -9.50 -17.14
CA ARG A 4 -16.63 -8.82 -17.63
C ARG A 4 -15.85 -9.71 -18.61
N LEU A 5 -15.72 -10.99 -18.31
CA LEU A 5 -15.06 -11.95 -19.21
C LEU A 5 -15.80 -12.07 -20.55
N ALA A 6 -17.13 -12.21 -20.51
CA ALA A 6 -17.97 -12.23 -21.69
C ALA A 6 -17.87 -10.95 -22.52
N TYR A 7 -17.84 -9.78 -21.86
CA TYR A 7 -17.63 -8.48 -22.53
C TYR A 7 -16.30 -8.43 -23.30
N HIS A 8 -15.24 -9.06 -22.77
CA HIS A 8 -13.94 -9.17 -23.43
C HIS A 8 -13.83 -10.36 -24.41
N GLY A 9 -14.92 -11.11 -24.66
CA GLY A 9 -14.90 -12.27 -25.55
C GLY A 9 -14.11 -13.47 -25.03
N ILE A 10 -13.86 -13.53 -23.71
CA ILE A 10 -13.11 -14.61 -23.08
C ILE A 10 -14.10 -15.72 -22.69
N SER A 11 -14.00 -16.88 -23.34
CA SER A 11 -14.72 -18.09 -22.96
C SER A 11 -14.12 -18.69 -21.69
N PHE A 12 -14.98 -19.01 -20.73
CA PHE A 12 -14.60 -19.52 -19.42
C PHE A 12 -15.47 -20.72 -19.06
N ASP A 13 -14.84 -21.81 -18.63
CA ASP A 13 -15.50 -23.01 -18.12
C ASP A 13 -15.36 -23.02 -16.60
N GLU A 14 -16.49 -23.00 -15.88
CA GLU A 14 -16.48 -23.04 -14.41
C GLU A 14 -15.82 -24.32 -13.87
N SER A 15 -15.85 -25.41 -14.65
CA SER A 15 -15.21 -26.68 -14.25
C SER A 15 -13.69 -26.65 -14.37
N SER A 16 -13.11 -25.64 -15.02
CA SER A 16 -11.66 -25.44 -15.10
C SER A 16 -11.10 -24.56 -13.98
N VAL A 17 -11.90 -24.21 -12.96
CA VAL A 17 -11.42 -23.48 -11.80
C VAL A 17 -10.79 -24.45 -10.81
N ASP A 18 -9.47 -24.37 -10.65
CA ASP A 18 -8.75 -25.17 -9.66
C ASP A 18 -8.94 -24.62 -8.23
N GLU A 19 -8.90 -23.28 -8.09
CA GLU A 19 -9.01 -22.60 -6.78
C GLU A 19 -9.58 -21.18 -6.93
N GLU A 20 -10.37 -20.73 -5.94
CA GLU A 20 -10.80 -19.34 -5.80
C GLU A 20 -10.05 -18.66 -4.65
N GLU A 21 -9.24 -17.65 -4.98
CA GLU A 21 -8.53 -16.85 -3.97
C GLU A 21 -9.33 -15.60 -3.57
N TYR A 22 -9.51 -15.39 -2.27
CA TYR A 22 -10.03 -14.16 -1.71
C TYR A 22 -8.88 -13.24 -1.29
N CYS A 23 -8.76 -12.08 -1.95
CA CYS A 23 -7.77 -11.09 -1.60
C CYS A 23 -8.28 -10.15 -0.49
N TYR A 24 -7.61 -10.15 0.67
CA TYR A 24 -7.81 -9.14 1.69
C TYR A 24 -6.81 -7.99 1.49
N ILE A 25 -7.33 -6.78 1.28
CA ILE A 25 -6.51 -5.57 1.19
C ILE A 25 -6.73 -4.75 2.46
N PRO A 26 -5.71 -4.57 3.32
CA PRO A 26 -5.86 -3.76 4.51
C PRO A 26 -5.98 -2.28 4.13
N MET A 27 -7.17 -1.72 4.33
CA MET A 27 -7.56 -0.35 3.96
C MET A 27 -7.14 0.67 5.01
N GLY A 28 -5.85 0.67 5.39
CA GLY A 28 -5.32 1.48 6.49
C GLY A 28 -5.04 0.65 7.73
N GLY A 29 -3.87 0.01 7.78
CA GLY A 29 -3.36 -0.75 8.94
C GLY A 29 -2.23 -0.03 9.67
N SER A 30 -1.43 -0.71 10.49
CA SER A 30 -0.24 -0.10 11.10
C SER A 30 0.86 0.16 10.06
N LEU A 31 1.67 1.20 10.28
CA LEU A 31 2.91 1.37 9.51
C LEU A 31 3.93 0.28 9.88
N PRO A 32 4.83 -0.10 8.96
CA PRO A 32 5.95 -0.98 9.30
C PRO A 32 6.80 -0.40 10.43
N ILE A 33 7.42 -1.28 11.22
CA ILE A 33 8.34 -0.88 12.30
C ILE A 33 9.55 -0.17 11.68
N PRO A 34 9.85 1.10 12.01
CA PRO A 34 10.91 1.85 11.30
C PRO A 34 12.32 1.27 11.44
N HIS A 35 12.56 0.47 12.48
CA HIS A 35 13.87 -0.10 12.82
C HIS A 35 14.00 -1.58 12.45
N GLN A 36 13.05 -2.17 11.72
CA GLN A 36 13.23 -3.53 11.21
C GLN A 36 14.11 -3.54 9.96
N ARG A 37 14.83 -4.65 9.76
CA ARG A 37 15.75 -4.84 8.63
C ARG A 37 15.05 -5.14 7.30
N VAL A 38 13.85 -5.73 7.35
CA VAL A 38 13.09 -6.08 6.15
C VAL A 38 12.39 -4.82 5.63
N VAL A 39 12.75 -4.37 4.43
CA VAL A 39 12.12 -3.22 3.78
C VAL A 39 10.87 -3.68 3.04
N ALA A 40 9.72 -3.33 3.59
CA ALA A 40 8.44 -3.55 2.93
C ALA A 40 8.20 -2.51 1.82
N VAL A 41 7.44 -2.88 0.79
CA VAL A 41 6.99 -2.00 -0.30
C VAL A 41 5.51 -2.25 -0.63
N GLY A 42 4.83 -1.24 -1.20
CA GLY A 42 3.43 -1.35 -1.61
C GLY A 42 2.50 -1.67 -0.45
N GLY A 43 1.65 -2.69 -0.61
CA GLY A 43 0.68 -3.12 0.40
C GLY A 43 1.34 -3.56 1.69
N ALA A 44 2.48 -4.26 1.61
CA ALA A 44 3.25 -4.66 2.79
C ALA A 44 3.84 -3.45 3.54
N ALA A 45 4.08 -2.34 2.84
CA ALA A 45 4.49 -1.08 3.46
C ALA A 45 3.31 -0.24 3.95
N ASN A 46 2.06 -0.70 3.80
CA ASN A 46 0.83 0.03 4.10
C ASN A 46 0.64 1.29 3.23
N MET A 47 1.02 1.18 1.94
CA MET A 47 0.85 2.26 0.95
C MET A 47 -0.52 2.25 0.25
N VAL A 48 -1.43 1.38 0.69
CA VAL A 48 -2.82 1.34 0.22
C VAL A 48 -3.55 2.59 0.67
N HIS A 49 -4.25 3.26 -0.24
CA HIS A 49 -5.11 4.37 0.10
C HIS A 49 -6.34 3.89 0.88
N PRO A 50 -6.57 4.36 2.13
CA PRO A 50 -7.63 3.83 3.01
C PRO A 50 -9.05 3.90 2.43
N ALA A 51 -9.36 4.91 1.62
CA ALA A 51 -10.70 5.05 1.03
C ALA A 51 -10.90 4.29 -0.29
N THR A 52 -9.85 4.05 -1.08
CA THR A 52 -10.00 3.55 -2.47
C THR A 52 -9.38 2.18 -2.70
N GLY A 53 -8.51 1.72 -1.80
CA GLY A 53 -7.77 0.47 -1.94
C GLY A 53 -6.63 0.55 -2.94
N TYR A 54 -6.39 1.73 -3.52
CA TYR A 54 -5.42 1.91 -4.56
C TYR A 54 -4.03 2.21 -3.97
N GLN A 55 -3.01 1.47 -4.40
CA GLN A 55 -1.63 1.61 -3.93
C GLN A 55 -0.62 1.95 -5.03
N LEU A 56 -0.92 1.58 -6.29
CA LEU A 56 0.08 1.54 -7.37
C LEU A 56 0.72 2.90 -7.63
N CYS A 57 -0.09 3.96 -7.74
CA CYS A 57 0.46 5.31 -7.96
C CYS A 57 1.32 5.79 -6.78
N ARG A 58 0.93 5.51 -5.53
CA ARG A 58 1.72 5.90 -4.36
C ARG A 58 3.06 5.17 -4.35
N LEU A 59 3.05 3.85 -4.61
CA LEU A 59 4.27 3.05 -4.71
C LEU A 59 5.22 3.58 -5.79
N LEU A 60 4.71 3.79 -7.01
CA LEU A 60 5.52 4.28 -8.12
C LEU A 60 6.07 5.68 -7.86
N ALA A 61 5.29 6.58 -7.26
CA ALA A 61 5.75 7.91 -6.89
C ALA A 61 6.90 7.88 -5.86
N SER A 62 6.87 6.95 -4.89
CA SER A 62 7.94 6.79 -3.89
C SER A 62 9.15 6.02 -4.39
N SER A 63 9.07 5.34 -5.54
CA SER A 63 10.11 4.41 -6.03
C SER A 63 11.48 5.07 -6.19
N ARG A 64 11.53 6.32 -6.69
CA ARG A 64 12.76 7.07 -6.92
C ARG A 64 13.49 7.36 -5.62
N ASP A 65 12.78 7.93 -4.64
CA ASP A 65 13.39 8.35 -3.39
C ASP A 65 13.81 7.15 -2.55
N LEU A 66 13.00 6.08 -2.55
CA LEU A 66 13.37 4.78 -1.97
C LEU A 66 14.66 4.22 -2.60
N SER A 67 14.71 4.16 -3.93
CA SER A 67 15.89 3.63 -4.64
C SER A 67 17.14 4.48 -4.40
N LYS A 68 16.98 5.80 -4.32
CA LYS A 68 18.07 6.73 -4.01
C LYS A 68 18.59 6.53 -2.58
N ALA A 69 17.71 6.40 -1.59
CA ALA A 69 18.08 6.14 -0.21
C ALA A 69 18.86 4.82 -0.08
N LEU A 70 18.32 3.73 -0.64
CA LEU A 70 18.98 2.42 -0.63
C LEU A 70 20.34 2.43 -1.36
N SER A 71 20.40 3.01 -2.55
CA SER A 71 21.64 3.11 -3.33
C SER A 71 22.72 3.92 -2.61
N THR A 72 22.34 4.95 -1.85
CA THR A 72 23.27 5.76 -1.07
C THR A 72 23.91 4.92 0.05
N GLU A 73 23.10 4.20 0.81
CA GLU A 73 23.57 3.36 1.92
C GLU A 73 24.39 2.16 1.43
N LEU A 74 23.96 1.51 0.34
CA LEU A 74 24.70 0.37 -0.26
C LEU A 74 26.08 0.74 -0.82
N ARG A 75 26.34 2.02 -1.13
CA ARG A 75 27.62 2.49 -1.68
C ARG A 75 28.62 2.89 -0.59
N ARG A 76 28.20 2.92 0.67
CA ARG A 76 29.09 3.22 1.79
C ARG A 76 30.15 2.14 1.94
N LYS A 77 31.38 2.54 2.27
CA LYS A 77 32.48 1.59 2.53
C LYS A 77 32.24 0.78 3.81
N ASP A 78 31.59 1.42 4.77
CA ASP A 78 31.11 0.90 6.06
C ASP A 78 29.61 0.57 5.95
N PHE A 79 29.23 -0.27 5.00
CA PHE A 79 27.83 -0.64 4.80
C PHE A 79 27.21 -1.21 6.08
N ASP A 80 26.09 -0.61 6.48
CA ASP A 80 25.25 -1.06 7.58
C ASP A 80 23.85 -1.40 7.03
N PRO A 81 23.42 -2.67 7.07
CA PRO A 81 22.10 -3.05 6.59
C PRO A 81 20.95 -2.45 7.40
N ASP A 82 21.16 -2.17 8.69
CA ASP A 82 20.13 -1.57 9.54
C ASP A 82 19.96 -0.08 9.20
N ALA A 83 21.06 0.62 8.90
CA ALA A 83 21.02 1.99 8.37
C ALA A 83 20.31 2.06 7.01
N ALA A 84 20.57 1.09 6.11
CA ALA A 84 19.90 1.01 4.82
C ALA A 84 18.38 0.84 4.94
N ALA A 85 17.94 -0.05 5.85
CA ALA A 85 16.51 -0.26 6.10
C ALA A 85 15.85 0.98 6.73
N ALA A 86 16.52 1.61 7.70
CA ALA A 86 16.03 2.85 8.32
C ALA A 86 15.91 3.99 7.31
N ALA A 87 16.91 4.17 6.43
CA ALA A 87 16.88 5.17 5.37
C ALA A 87 15.75 4.91 4.36
N ALA A 88 15.52 3.65 4.00
CA ALA A 88 14.39 3.26 3.16
C ALA A 88 13.05 3.63 3.80
N TYR A 89 12.83 3.28 5.07
CA TYR A 89 11.60 3.64 5.77
C TYR A 89 11.41 5.15 5.96
N ALA A 90 12.48 5.87 6.25
CA ALA A 90 12.45 7.33 6.33
C ALA A 90 12.06 7.98 5.00
N SER A 91 12.51 7.42 3.86
CA SER A 91 12.13 7.89 2.52
C SER A 91 10.67 7.62 2.18
N LEU A 92 10.14 6.45 2.58
CA LEU A 92 8.75 6.06 2.32
C LEU A 92 7.76 6.83 3.20
N TRP A 93 8.05 6.91 4.50
CA TRP A 93 7.15 7.45 5.51
C TRP A 93 7.70 8.74 6.12
N THR A 94 7.92 9.73 5.25
CA THR A 94 8.18 11.11 5.65
C THR A 94 7.04 11.66 6.51
N HIS A 95 7.31 12.72 7.27
CA HIS A 95 6.27 13.39 8.07
C HIS A 95 5.02 13.75 7.25
N ALA A 96 5.21 14.30 6.04
CA ALA A 96 4.11 14.64 5.15
C ALA A 96 3.32 13.40 4.67
N ASN A 97 4.00 12.32 4.28
CA ASN A 97 3.35 11.10 3.82
C ASN A 97 2.55 10.42 4.94
N ARG A 98 3.04 10.49 6.18
CA ARG A 98 2.35 10.00 7.38
C ARG A 98 1.11 10.83 7.66
N LEU A 99 1.22 12.16 7.71
CA LEU A 99 0.07 13.05 7.89
C LEU A 99 -1.01 12.85 6.81
N GLN A 100 -0.62 12.77 5.54
CA GLN A 100 -1.56 12.53 4.45
C GLN A 100 -2.30 11.19 4.62
N ARG A 101 -1.57 10.14 5.01
CA ARG A 101 -2.17 8.83 5.29
C ARG A 101 -3.11 8.90 6.48
N ASP A 102 -2.67 9.47 7.59
CA ASP A 102 -3.43 9.53 8.83
C ASP A 102 -4.73 10.33 8.64
N PHE A 103 -4.68 11.40 7.84
CA PHE A 103 -5.88 12.14 7.45
C PHE A 103 -6.86 11.30 6.62
N ALA A 104 -6.36 10.49 5.68
CA ALA A 104 -7.20 9.60 4.89
C ALA A 104 -7.81 8.45 5.72
N VAL A 105 -7.05 7.90 6.68
CA VAL A 105 -7.55 6.89 7.64
C VAL A 105 -8.65 7.51 8.49
N PHE A 106 -8.37 8.66 9.12
CA PHE A 106 -9.35 9.39 9.92
C PHE A 106 -10.63 9.68 9.13
N GLY A 107 -10.51 10.17 7.90
CA GLY A 107 -11.69 10.44 7.06
C GLY A 107 -12.50 9.18 6.77
N GLY A 108 -11.84 8.04 6.53
CA GLY A 108 -12.50 6.75 6.34
C GLY A 108 -13.23 6.26 7.60
N GLU A 109 -12.57 6.30 8.75
CA GLU A 109 -13.16 5.94 10.05
C GLU A 109 -14.33 6.87 10.42
N PHE A 110 -14.15 8.17 10.20
CA PHE A 110 -15.19 9.17 10.45
C PHE A 110 -16.43 8.89 9.60
N LEU A 111 -16.28 8.72 8.28
CA LEU A 111 -17.39 8.41 7.39
C LEU A 111 -18.04 7.06 7.74
N GLY A 112 -17.24 6.04 8.08
CA GLY A 112 -17.73 4.72 8.49
C GLY A 112 -18.51 4.71 9.81
N SER A 113 -18.33 5.73 10.65
CA SER A 113 -19.08 5.89 11.91
C SER A 113 -20.35 6.74 11.79
N GLN A 114 -20.63 7.33 10.62
CA GLN A 114 -21.84 8.13 10.42
C GLN A 114 -23.08 7.25 10.16
N PRO A 115 -24.27 7.64 10.65
CA PRO A 115 -25.53 7.01 10.25
C PRO A 115 -25.72 7.08 8.72
N VAL A 116 -26.15 5.97 8.11
CA VAL A 116 -26.32 5.92 6.64
C VAL A 116 -27.38 6.91 6.14
N GLU A 117 -28.34 7.22 7.01
CA GLU A 117 -29.46 8.12 6.75
C GLU A 117 -29.00 9.56 6.54
N ILE A 118 -27.90 9.98 7.18
CA ILE A 118 -27.35 11.33 7.03
C ILE A 118 -26.35 11.44 5.88
N LEU A 119 -25.87 10.30 5.35
CA LEU A 119 -24.94 10.25 4.22
C LEU A 119 -25.65 10.29 2.85
N ARG A 120 -26.96 10.05 2.84
CA ARG A 120 -27.80 10.24 1.65
C ARG A 120 -28.27 11.69 1.65
N GLY A 121 -27.56 12.54 0.89
CA GLY A 121 -28.04 13.88 0.54
C GLY A 121 -29.37 13.84 -0.20
#